data_AF-A7MUE9-F1
#
_entry.id   AF-A7MUE9-F1
#
_cell.length_a   1.000
_cell.length_b   1.000
_cell.length_c   1.000
_cell.angle_alpha   90.00
_cell.angle_beta   90.00
_cell.angle_gamma   90.00
#
_symmetry.space_group_name_H-M   'P 1'
#
loop_
_entity.id
_entity.type
_entity.pdbx_description
1 polymer ?
#
loop_
_entity_poly.entity_id
_entity_poly.type
_entity_poly.pdbx_seq_one_letter_code
_entity_poly.pdbx_strand_id
1 'polypeptide(L)'
;MSKQLIQLRQELAENPYVTFDSDGEGVSRVFDVEWDFHGLNQKDKTISFGRIDEKYRHDIQSYLYGLIQWQKETSNSNSHAAVSSLIRTRGRLNTIATRWGKSDFSLLSSEREWKKCTKASDGFGGEVGCQGIASTINALNKAGFVTRYVHKREFIQWVKPDTGQGQAIAFPEAIHVSILKTVVEFVETYHPYRHQISAAMEKLYIYQDEMLNAELKALDVSTLNERQMKTLRMRMSRKISK
;
A
#
# COMPACT_ATOMS: atom_id res chain seq x y z
N MET A 1 -25.17 0.55 18.45
CA MET A 1 -24.15 -0.31 17.78
C MET A 1 -24.92 -1.24 16.85
N SER A 2 -24.52 -1.37 15.58
CA SER A 2 -25.28 -2.18 14.61
C SER A 2 -25.10 -3.68 14.86
N LYS A 3 -26.09 -4.49 14.44
CA LYS A 3 -26.06 -5.96 14.59
C LYS A 3 -24.83 -6.57 13.91
N GLN A 4 -24.50 -6.09 12.71
CA GLN A 4 -23.33 -6.51 11.94
C GLN A 4 -22.02 -6.27 12.70
N LEU A 5 -21.92 -5.15 13.42
CA LEU A 5 -20.70 -4.81 14.16
C LEU A 5 -20.55 -5.65 15.44
N ILE A 6 -21.67 -6.05 16.06
CA ILE A 6 -21.66 -6.98 17.20
C ILE A 6 -21.22 -8.37 16.73
N GLN A 7 -21.80 -8.86 15.62
CA GLN A 7 -21.43 -10.13 15.03
C GLN A 7 -19.94 -10.16 14.64
N LEU A 8 -19.47 -9.12 13.95
CA LEU A 8 -18.05 -8.98 13.60
C LEU A 8 -17.15 -9.08 14.85
N ARG A 9 -17.49 -8.41 15.95
CA ARG A 9 -16.70 -8.48 17.19
C ARG A 9 -16.72 -9.88 17.82
N GLN A 10 -17.82 -10.62 17.72
CA GLN A 10 -17.90 -12.00 18.20
C GLN A 10 -17.02 -12.93 17.37
N GLU A 11 -17.07 -12.84 16.04
CA GLU A 11 -16.23 -13.63 15.14
C GLU A 11 -14.74 -13.34 15.34
N LEU A 12 -14.39 -12.06 15.54
CA LEU A 12 -13.00 -11.64 15.76
C LEU A 12 -12.41 -12.15 17.08
N ALA A 13 -13.23 -12.53 18.07
CA ALA A 13 -12.74 -13.06 19.33
C ALA A 13 -11.93 -14.35 19.16
N GLU A 14 -12.21 -15.13 18.11
CA GLU A 14 -11.51 -16.37 17.79
C GLU A 14 -10.27 -16.15 16.89
N ASN A 15 -10.03 -14.91 16.44
CA ASN A 15 -9.00 -14.55 15.47
C ASN A 15 -9.00 -15.50 14.25
N PRO A 16 -10.05 -15.45 13.41
CA PRO A 16 -10.28 -16.42 12.36
C PRO A 16 -9.26 -16.30 11.23
N TYR A 17 -9.22 -17.33 10.37
CA TYR A 17 -8.46 -17.27 9.14
C TYR A 17 -9.12 -16.32 8.13
N VAL A 18 -8.31 -15.42 7.57
CA VAL A 18 -8.73 -14.48 6.52
C VAL A 18 -8.38 -15.00 5.13
N THR A 19 -7.29 -15.75 5.02
CA THR A 19 -6.79 -16.32 3.76
C THR A 19 -6.62 -17.83 3.86
N PHE A 20 -6.75 -18.47 2.70
CA PHE A 20 -6.67 -19.91 2.53
C PHE A 20 -5.78 -20.21 1.33
N ASP A 21 -5.07 -21.34 1.36
CA ASP A 21 -4.29 -21.82 0.23
C ASP A 21 -5.19 -22.52 -0.82
N SER A 22 -4.57 -23.15 -1.82
CA SER A 22 -5.28 -23.90 -2.85
C SER A 22 -6.00 -25.15 -2.34
N ASP A 23 -5.57 -25.68 -1.19
CA ASP A 23 -6.12 -26.88 -0.57
C ASP A 23 -7.24 -26.54 0.44
N GLY A 24 -7.47 -25.25 0.69
CA GLY A 24 -8.49 -24.74 1.61
C GLY A 24 -8.01 -24.63 3.06
N GLU A 25 -6.72 -24.81 3.31
CA GLU A 25 -6.13 -24.68 4.63
C GLU A 25 -5.88 -23.22 4.98
N GLY A 26 -6.09 -22.86 6.24
CA GLY A 26 -5.96 -21.47 6.72
C GLY A 26 -4.51 -21.00 6.76
N VAL A 27 -4.19 -19.91 6.06
CA VAL A 27 -2.81 -19.39 5.95
C VAL A 27 -2.56 -18.22 6.89
N SER A 28 -3.35 -17.16 6.81
CA SER A 28 -3.20 -15.97 7.65
C SER A 28 -4.45 -15.72 8.49
N ARG A 29 -4.24 -15.25 9.71
CA ARG A 29 -5.30 -14.85 10.65
C ARG A 29 -5.50 -13.33 10.63
N VAL A 30 -6.66 -12.88 11.08
CA VAL A 30 -7.04 -11.46 11.01
C VAL A 30 -6.00 -10.53 11.63
N PHE A 31 -5.46 -10.88 12.79
CA PHE A 31 -4.51 -10.00 13.50
C PHE A 31 -3.04 -10.20 13.13
N ASP A 32 -2.74 -11.07 12.17
CA ASP A 32 -1.38 -11.24 11.66
C ASP A 32 -0.89 -9.96 10.98
N VAL A 33 0.41 -9.66 11.15
CA VAL A 33 1.04 -8.47 10.57
C VAL A 33 1.03 -8.50 9.04
N GLU A 34 0.89 -9.68 8.44
CA GLU A 34 0.79 -9.85 7.00
C GLU A 34 -0.29 -10.89 6.68
N TRP A 35 -1.11 -10.60 5.67
CA TRP A 35 -2.07 -11.55 5.10
C TRP A 35 -1.57 -12.05 3.76
N ASP A 36 -1.47 -13.37 3.62
CA ASP A 36 -0.98 -14.04 2.42
C ASP A 36 -2.14 -14.57 1.56
N PHE A 37 -2.24 -14.05 0.34
CA PHE A 37 -3.23 -14.38 -0.68
C PHE A 37 -2.60 -15.13 -1.88
N HIS A 38 -1.45 -15.80 -1.72
CA HIS A 38 -0.82 -16.57 -2.79
C HIS A 38 -1.76 -17.57 -3.48
N GLY A 39 -2.69 -18.18 -2.74
CA GLY A 39 -3.68 -19.11 -3.27
C GLY A 39 -4.58 -18.54 -4.38
N LEU A 40 -4.68 -17.21 -4.51
CA LEU A 40 -5.50 -16.57 -5.55
C LEU A 40 -4.80 -16.37 -6.90
N ASN A 41 -3.49 -16.61 -6.96
CA ASN A 41 -2.67 -16.38 -8.15
C ASN A 41 -2.84 -14.97 -8.77
N GLN A 42 -3.03 -13.95 -7.94
CA GLN A 42 -3.09 -12.55 -8.37
C GLN A 42 -1.69 -11.92 -8.43
N LYS A 43 -1.56 -10.78 -9.14
CA LYS A 43 -0.31 -10.02 -9.20
C LYS A 43 0.17 -9.61 -7.81
N ASP A 44 -0.73 -9.01 -7.03
CA ASP A 44 -0.48 -8.66 -5.64
C ASP A 44 -0.88 -9.86 -4.78
N LYS A 45 0.06 -10.34 -3.97
CA LYS A 45 -0.10 -11.59 -3.23
C LYS A 45 -0.17 -11.41 -1.73
N THR A 46 0.25 -10.27 -1.19
CA THR A 46 0.29 -10.06 0.26
C THR A 46 -0.23 -8.68 0.64
N ILE A 47 -0.81 -8.59 1.86
CA ILE A 47 -1.24 -7.34 2.47
C ILE A 47 -0.51 -7.20 3.80
N SER A 48 0.48 -6.29 3.85
CA SER A 48 1.22 -6.00 5.08
C SER A 48 0.57 -4.88 5.91
N PHE A 49 0.55 -5.03 7.22
CA PHE A 49 0.13 -4.05 8.22
C PHE A 49 1.31 -3.53 9.04
N GLY A 50 2.54 -3.97 8.78
CA GLY A 50 3.72 -3.64 9.59
C GLY A 50 4.08 -2.14 9.63
N ARG A 51 3.65 -1.36 8.62
CA ARG A 51 3.84 0.10 8.57
C ARG A 51 2.69 0.89 9.18
N ILE A 52 1.64 0.22 9.66
CA ILE A 52 0.51 0.85 10.35
C ILE A 52 0.85 0.90 11.84
N ASP A 53 0.67 2.08 12.42
CA ASP A 53 0.84 2.31 13.85
C ASP A 53 0.00 1.31 14.64
N GLU A 54 0.61 0.68 15.64
CA GLU A 54 0.03 -0.41 16.42
C GLU A 54 -1.31 -0.02 17.04
N LYS A 55 -1.44 1.24 17.49
CA LYS A 55 -2.69 1.75 18.08
C LYS A 55 -3.89 1.73 17.13
N TYR A 56 -3.68 1.70 15.81
CA TYR A 56 -4.74 1.67 14.81
C TYR A 56 -4.87 0.31 14.11
N ARG A 57 -3.86 -0.56 14.25
CA ARG A 57 -3.70 -1.75 13.42
C ARG A 57 -4.84 -2.74 13.58
N HIS A 58 -5.17 -3.11 14.83
CA HIS A 58 -6.21 -4.08 15.13
C HIS A 58 -7.58 -3.67 14.59
N ASP A 59 -7.96 -2.41 14.77
CA ASP A 59 -9.21 -1.89 14.22
C ASP A 59 -9.18 -1.93 12.69
N ILE A 60 -8.11 -1.46 12.04
CA ILE A 60 -8.01 -1.47 10.58
C ILE A 60 -8.10 -2.90 10.02
N GLN A 61 -7.44 -3.87 10.64
CA GLN A 61 -7.55 -5.29 10.30
C GLN A 61 -9.00 -5.79 10.46
N SER A 62 -9.64 -5.47 11.58
CA SER A 62 -11.02 -5.86 11.90
C SER A 62 -12.02 -5.35 10.86
N TYR A 63 -11.96 -4.07 10.50
CA TYR A 63 -12.86 -3.48 9.51
C TYR A 63 -12.56 -3.96 8.10
N LEU A 64 -11.29 -4.18 7.74
CA LEU A 64 -10.94 -4.74 6.44
C LEU A 64 -11.43 -6.19 6.31
N TYR A 65 -11.28 -6.99 7.37
CA TYR A 65 -11.82 -8.35 7.43
C TYR A 65 -13.36 -8.34 7.29
N GLY A 66 -14.05 -7.48 8.03
CA GLY A 66 -15.50 -7.35 7.91
C GLY A 66 -15.95 -6.97 6.50
N LEU A 67 -15.21 -6.09 5.81
CA LEU A 67 -15.48 -5.76 4.41
C LEU A 67 -15.25 -6.94 3.46
N ILE A 68 -14.24 -7.77 3.71
CA ILE A 68 -13.98 -9.01 2.94
C ILE A 68 -15.16 -9.98 3.10
N GLN A 69 -15.63 -10.20 4.33
CA GLN A 69 -16.75 -11.11 4.58
C GLN A 69 -18.04 -10.62 3.92
N TRP A 70 -18.37 -9.33 4.10
CA TRP A 70 -19.53 -8.73 3.42
C TRP A 70 -19.44 -8.87 1.89
N GLN A 71 -18.26 -8.69 1.30
CA GLN A 71 -18.06 -8.87 -0.14
C GLN A 71 -18.27 -10.32 -0.56
N LYS A 72 -17.74 -11.30 0.18
CA LYS A 72 -17.96 -12.73 -0.09
C LYS A 72 -19.44 -13.06 -0.09
N GLU A 73 -20.17 -12.67 0.96
CA GLU A 73 -21.61 -12.88 1.11
C GLU A 73 -22.45 -12.23 0.01
N THR A 74 -22.07 -11.04 -0.44
CA THR A 74 -22.85 -10.28 -1.43
C THR A 74 -22.46 -10.62 -2.88
N SER A 75 -21.38 -11.36 -3.08
CA SER A 75 -20.89 -11.73 -4.41
C SER A 75 -21.54 -13.02 -4.93
N ASN A 76 -21.96 -13.01 -6.20
CA ASN A 76 -22.52 -14.21 -6.84
C ASN A 76 -21.52 -15.38 -6.96
N SER A 77 -20.22 -15.10 -6.88
CA SER A 77 -19.13 -16.08 -6.99
C SER A 77 -18.51 -16.47 -5.65
N ASN A 78 -19.06 -16.01 -4.51
CA ASN A 78 -18.48 -16.14 -3.17
C ASN A 78 -17.00 -15.71 -3.11
N SER A 79 -16.62 -14.76 -3.97
CA SER A 79 -15.25 -14.29 -4.16
C SER A 79 -15.09 -12.90 -3.56
N HIS A 80 -13.95 -12.68 -2.92
CA HIS A 80 -13.58 -11.41 -2.33
C HIS A 80 -13.00 -10.47 -3.40
N ALA A 81 -12.93 -9.17 -3.10
CA ALA A 81 -12.31 -8.21 -4.03
C ALA A 81 -10.84 -8.55 -4.30
N ALA A 82 -10.34 -8.12 -5.47
CA ALA A 82 -8.93 -8.23 -5.83
C ALA A 82 -8.02 -7.69 -4.71
N VAL A 83 -6.89 -8.36 -4.47
CA VAL A 83 -5.93 -8.02 -3.40
C VAL A 83 -5.47 -6.56 -3.52
N SER A 84 -5.28 -6.07 -4.74
CA SER A 84 -4.97 -4.66 -5.02
C SER A 84 -6.02 -3.68 -4.48
N SER A 85 -7.30 -4.04 -4.51
CA SER A 85 -8.41 -3.26 -3.95
C SER A 85 -8.38 -3.26 -2.43
N LEU A 86 -8.08 -4.41 -1.81
CA LEU A 86 -7.93 -4.53 -0.36
C LEU A 86 -6.73 -3.71 0.15
N ILE A 87 -5.59 -3.72 -0.57
CA ILE A 87 -4.43 -2.86 -0.29
C ILE A 87 -4.81 -1.38 -0.30
N ARG A 88 -5.60 -0.94 -1.30
CA ARG A 88 -6.09 0.44 -1.39
C ARG A 88 -7.03 0.78 -0.25
N THR A 89 -7.97 -0.11 0.07
CA THR A 89 -8.92 0.06 1.18
C THR A 89 -8.19 0.16 2.52
N ARG A 90 -7.26 -0.75 2.81
CA ARG A 90 -6.37 -0.68 3.97
C ARG A 90 -5.65 0.67 4.05
N GLY A 91 -5.06 1.12 2.93
CA GLY A 91 -4.37 2.41 2.86
C GLY A 91 -5.29 3.58 3.22
N ARG A 92 -6.54 3.58 2.73
CA ARG A 92 -7.53 4.62 3.03
C ARG A 92 -8.00 4.59 4.47
N LEU A 93 -8.23 3.41 5.05
CA LEU A 93 -8.56 3.26 6.47
C LEU A 93 -7.43 3.82 7.34
N ASN A 94 -6.17 3.52 7.00
CA ASN A 94 -5.01 4.09 7.70
C ASN A 94 -4.94 5.63 7.57
N THR A 95 -5.21 6.19 6.38
CA THR A 95 -5.25 7.64 6.19
C THR A 95 -6.34 8.29 7.05
N ILE A 96 -7.54 7.71 7.10
CA ILE A 96 -8.62 8.20 7.97
C ILE A 96 -8.15 8.14 9.42
N ALA A 97 -7.65 6.99 9.88
CA ALA A 97 -7.29 6.79 11.28
C ALA A 97 -6.15 7.71 11.75
N THR A 98 -5.11 7.87 10.95
CA THR A 98 -3.97 8.74 11.26
C THR A 98 -4.35 10.22 11.33
N ARG A 99 -5.25 10.68 10.44
CA ARG A 99 -5.68 12.09 10.39
C ARG A 99 -6.71 12.42 11.45
N TRP A 100 -7.71 11.56 11.61
CA TRP A 100 -8.76 11.74 12.61
C TRP A 100 -8.27 11.44 14.04
N GLY A 101 -7.24 10.61 14.17
CA GLY A 101 -6.65 10.23 15.46
C GLY A 101 -7.36 9.06 16.15
N LYS A 102 -8.26 8.37 15.45
CA LYS A 102 -9.07 7.25 15.96
C LYS A 102 -9.26 6.19 14.88
N SER A 103 -9.41 4.94 15.27
CA SER A 103 -9.57 3.81 14.36
C SER A 103 -10.88 3.05 14.51
N ASP A 104 -11.67 3.33 15.55
CA ASP A 104 -13.06 2.86 15.66
C ASP A 104 -13.96 3.64 14.68
N PHE A 105 -14.02 3.18 13.44
CA PHE A 105 -14.80 3.85 12.38
C PHE A 105 -16.31 3.89 12.66
N SER A 106 -16.83 3.08 13.60
CA SER A 106 -18.25 3.15 13.98
C SER A 106 -18.63 4.51 14.57
N LEU A 107 -17.67 5.23 15.16
CA LEU A 107 -17.91 6.57 15.70
C LEU A 107 -18.19 7.61 14.61
N LEU A 108 -17.84 7.35 13.33
CA LEU A 108 -18.17 8.25 12.21
C LEU A 108 -19.68 8.40 11.99
N SER A 109 -20.50 7.50 12.56
CA SER A 109 -21.95 7.67 12.65
C SER A 109 -22.37 8.87 13.49
N SER A 110 -21.58 9.27 14.48
CA SER A 110 -21.87 10.42 15.33
C SER A 110 -21.53 11.72 14.61
N GLU A 111 -22.47 12.67 14.57
CA GLU A 111 -22.25 13.99 13.96
C GLU A 111 -21.07 14.75 14.58
N ARG A 112 -20.87 14.60 15.90
CA ARG A 112 -19.75 15.24 16.61
C ARG A 112 -18.40 14.73 16.11
N GLU A 113 -18.29 13.42 15.97
CA GLU A 113 -17.04 12.78 15.54
C GLU A 113 -16.83 12.94 14.03
N TRP A 114 -17.91 12.92 13.25
CA TRP A 114 -17.89 13.24 11.84
C TRP A 114 -17.32 14.63 11.58
N LYS A 115 -17.80 15.67 12.28
CA LYS A 115 -17.26 17.03 12.16
C LYS A 115 -15.78 17.12 12.47
N LYS A 116 -15.29 16.37 13.47
CA LYS A 116 -13.85 16.30 13.78
C LYS A 116 -13.08 15.62 12.67
N CYS A 117 -13.58 14.49 12.17
CA CYS A 117 -12.96 13.76 11.06
C CYS A 117 -12.87 14.63 9.81
N THR A 118 -13.98 15.25 9.39
CA THR A 118 -14.05 16.13 8.21
C THR A 118 -13.13 17.35 8.36
N LYS A 119 -13.07 17.98 9.54
CA LYS A 119 -12.15 19.10 9.79
C LYS A 119 -10.68 18.65 9.74
N ALA A 120 -10.36 17.49 10.31
CA ALA A 120 -9.03 16.90 10.17
C ALA A 120 -8.75 16.43 8.72
N SER A 121 -9.81 16.38 7.89
CA SER A 121 -9.76 15.96 6.50
C SER A 121 -9.61 17.06 5.46
N ASP A 122 -9.53 18.31 5.91
CA ASP A 122 -9.24 19.42 5.03
C ASP A 122 -7.84 19.27 4.38
N GLY A 123 -7.77 19.49 3.06
CA GLY A 123 -6.54 19.33 2.28
C GLY A 123 -5.99 17.89 2.21
N PHE A 124 -6.85 16.87 2.28
CA PHE A 124 -6.45 15.46 2.29
C PHE A 124 -5.66 15.03 1.05
N GLY A 125 -5.92 15.65 -0.09
CA GLY A 125 -5.22 15.38 -1.34
C GLY A 125 -6.06 15.79 -2.56
N GLY A 126 -5.76 15.19 -3.70
CA GLY A 126 -6.54 15.39 -4.93
C GLY A 126 -7.92 14.72 -4.88
N GLU A 127 -8.79 15.09 -5.83
CA GLU A 127 -10.19 14.61 -5.91
C GLU A 127 -10.28 13.08 -5.88
N VAL A 128 -9.44 12.37 -6.65
CA VAL A 128 -9.43 10.90 -6.71
C VAL A 128 -9.14 10.26 -5.35
N GLY A 129 -8.24 10.85 -4.57
CA GLY A 129 -7.91 10.38 -3.22
C GLY A 129 -9.09 10.55 -2.27
N CYS A 130 -9.69 11.74 -2.26
CA CYS A 130 -10.84 12.08 -1.42
C CYS A 130 -12.07 11.24 -1.78
N GLN A 131 -12.33 11.03 -3.08
CA GLN A 131 -13.37 10.14 -3.58
C GLN A 131 -13.13 8.70 -3.12
N GLY A 132 -11.89 8.23 -3.14
CA GLY A 132 -11.53 6.91 -2.64
C GLY A 132 -11.87 6.70 -1.17
N ILE A 133 -11.62 7.72 -0.34
CA ILE A 133 -11.95 7.70 1.09
C ILE A 133 -13.46 7.72 1.31
N ALA A 134 -14.18 8.60 0.63
CA ALA A 134 -15.64 8.63 0.67
C ALA A 134 -16.23 7.27 0.26
N SER A 135 -15.68 6.65 -0.79
CA SER A 135 -16.07 5.31 -1.25
C SER A 135 -15.82 4.22 -0.20
N THR A 136 -14.74 4.35 0.58
CA THR A 136 -14.42 3.40 1.66
C THR A 136 -15.40 3.52 2.82
N ILE A 137 -15.74 4.75 3.22
CA ILE A 137 -16.78 5.00 4.24
C ILE A 137 -18.14 4.49 3.75
N ASN A 138 -18.47 4.70 2.47
CA ASN A 138 -19.70 4.18 1.88
C ASN A 138 -19.71 2.66 1.78
N ALA A 139 -18.56 2.00 1.61
CA ALA A 139 -18.46 0.54 1.70
C ALA A 139 -18.72 0.04 3.13
N LEU A 140 -18.16 0.71 4.14
CA LEU A 140 -18.47 0.44 5.56
C LEU A 140 -19.96 0.65 5.86
N ASN A 141 -20.59 1.62 5.19
CA ASN A 141 -22.01 1.87 5.30
C ASN A 141 -22.87 0.75 4.71
N LYS A 142 -22.53 0.29 3.51
CA LYS A 142 -23.19 -0.85 2.86
C LYS A 142 -23.04 -2.13 3.67
N ALA A 143 -21.89 -2.36 4.29
CA ALA A 143 -21.65 -3.47 5.20
C ALA A 143 -22.33 -3.30 6.58
N GLY A 144 -22.99 -2.16 6.84
CA GLY A 144 -23.71 -1.91 8.10
C GLY A 144 -22.81 -1.55 9.29
N PHE A 145 -21.51 -1.29 9.07
CA PHE A 145 -20.58 -0.90 10.13
C PHE A 145 -20.67 0.58 10.51
N VAL A 146 -21.14 1.41 9.58
CA VAL A 146 -21.33 2.85 9.75
C VAL A 146 -22.69 3.23 9.18
N THR A 147 -23.41 4.16 9.80
CA THR A 147 -24.72 4.63 9.30
C THR A 147 -24.61 5.79 8.31
N ARG A 148 -23.43 6.43 8.23
CA ARG A 148 -23.15 7.58 7.38
C ARG A 148 -22.92 7.16 5.93
N TYR A 149 -23.61 7.84 5.02
CA TYR A 149 -23.27 7.84 3.60
C TYR A 149 -22.70 9.21 3.21
N VAL A 150 -21.58 9.23 2.51
CA VAL A 150 -20.83 10.42 2.11
C VAL A 150 -21.14 10.75 0.65
N HIS A 151 -21.68 11.94 0.41
CA HIS A 151 -21.97 12.44 -0.94
C HIS A 151 -20.80 13.23 -1.54
N LYS A 152 -20.80 13.43 -2.88
CA LYS A 152 -19.79 14.24 -3.58
C LYS A 152 -19.65 15.65 -3.00
N ARG A 153 -20.77 16.30 -2.69
CA ARG A 153 -20.81 17.64 -2.10
C ARG A 153 -20.11 17.75 -0.74
N GLU A 154 -19.92 16.63 -0.04
CA GLU A 154 -19.22 16.61 1.25
C GLU A 154 -17.72 16.41 1.03
N PHE A 155 -17.31 15.37 0.30
CA PHE A 155 -15.88 15.07 0.16
C PHE A 155 -15.13 16.08 -0.74
N ILE A 156 -15.83 16.83 -1.58
CA ILE A 156 -15.20 17.88 -2.40
C ILE A 156 -14.54 18.96 -1.52
N GLN A 157 -15.04 19.14 -0.29
CA GLN A 157 -14.48 20.08 0.68
C GLN A 157 -13.15 19.61 1.26
N TRP A 158 -12.81 18.32 1.10
CA TRP A 158 -11.53 17.75 1.55
C TRP A 158 -10.42 17.91 0.50
N VAL A 159 -10.81 18.25 -0.74
CA VAL A 159 -9.89 18.34 -1.86
C VAL A 159 -9.03 19.58 -1.69
N LYS A 160 -7.71 19.39 -1.79
CA LYS A 160 -6.78 20.51 -1.71
C LYS A 160 -7.02 21.44 -2.91
N PRO A 161 -7.16 22.77 -2.69
CA PRO A 161 -7.28 23.72 -3.79
C PRO A 161 -6.08 23.59 -4.72
N ASP A 162 -6.31 23.76 -6.03
CA ASP A 162 -5.31 23.63 -7.10
C ASP A 162 -4.71 22.24 -7.34
N THR A 163 -5.33 21.17 -6.84
CA THR A 163 -4.97 19.79 -7.25
C THR A 163 -5.65 19.35 -8.55
N GLY A 164 -6.25 20.29 -9.28
CA GLY A 164 -6.85 20.07 -10.59
C GLY A 164 -5.78 19.64 -11.61
N GLN A 165 -5.71 18.32 -11.80
CA GLN A 165 -5.23 17.58 -12.98
C GLN A 165 -4.44 18.45 -13.96
N GLY A 166 -3.12 18.44 -13.85
CA GLY A 166 -2.31 18.77 -15.03
C GLY A 166 -2.79 17.87 -16.17
N GLN A 167 -3.28 18.46 -17.26
CA GLN A 167 -3.69 17.68 -18.42
C GLN A 167 -2.47 16.93 -18.92
N ALA A 168 -2.57 15.61 -19.07
CA ALA A 168 -1.56 14.85 -19.79
C ALA A 168 -1.59 15.32 -21.25
N ILE A 169 -0.75 16.30 -21.59
CA ILE A 169 -0.56 16.76 -22.96
C ILE A 169 0.28 15.70 -23.65
N ALA A 170 -0.21 15.17 -24.77
CA ALA A 170 0.59 14.28 -25.61
C ALA A 170 1.89 14.99 -25.99
N PHE A 171 3.02 14.31 -25.91
CA PHE A 171 4.29 14.91 -26.34
C PHE A 171 4.16 15.38 -27.79
N PRO A 172 4.45 16.64 -28.10
CA PRO A 172 4.58 17.09 -29.48
C PRO A 172 5.60 16.22 -30.22
N GLU A 173 5.36 15.97 -31.49
CA GLU A 173 6.20 15.10 -32.32
C GLU A 173 7.69 15.48 -32.25
N ALA A 174 7.99 16.78 -32.22
CA ALA A 174 9.35 17.29 -32.10
C ALA A 174 10.07 16.82 -30.82
N ILE A 175 9.37 16.73 -29.69
CA ILE A 175 9.94 16.22 -28.42
C ILE A 175 10.15 14.71 -28.51
N HIS A 176 9.21 13.98 -29.10
CA HIS A 176 9.34 12.54 -29.29
C HIS A 176 10.55 12.20 -30.18
N VAL A 177 10.71 12.91 -31.30
CA VAL A 177 11.85 12.73 -32.22
C VAL A 177 13.17 13.10 -31.55
N SER A 178 13.22 14.16 -30.75
CA SER A 178 14.46 14.54 -30.06
C SER A 178 14.89 13.49 -29.03
N ILE A 179 13.95 12.95 -28.25
CA ILE A 179 14.21 11.85 -27.32
C ILE A 179 14.74 10.62 -28.07
N LEU A 180 14.09 10.21 -29.17
CA LEU A 180 14.55 9.08 -29.97
C LEU A 180 15.96 9.29 -30.52
N LYS A 181 16.26 10.49 -31.03
CA LYS A 181 17.58 10.83 -31.53
C LYS A 181 18.64 10.73 -30.43
N THR A 182 18.39 11.28 -29.25
CA THR A 182 19.30 11.18 -28.10
C THR A 182 19.53 9.72 -27.68
N VAL A 183 18.50 8.88 -27.72
CA VAL A 183 18.63 7.44 -27.42
C VAL A 183 19.49 6.74 -28.46
N VAL A 184 19.28 7.02 -29.75
CA VAL A 184 20.09 6.46 -30.84
C VAL A 184 21.55 6.88 -30.70
N GLU A 185 21.83 8.18 -30.53
CA GLU A 185 23.19 8.71 -30.35
C GLU A 185 23.87 8.08 -29.13
N PHE A 186 23.15 7.87 -28.03
CA PHE A 186 23.68 7.19 -26.85
C PHE A 186 24.06 5.74 -27.17
N VAL A 187 23.19 4.99 -27.84
CA VAL A 187 23.47 3.60 -28.24
C VAL A 187 24.66 3.56 -29.19
N GLU A 188 24.68 4.38 -30.23
CA GLU A 188 25.79 4.41 -31.20
C GLU A 188 27.13 4.76 -30.55
N THR A 189 27.13 5.70 -29.59
CA THR A 189 28.34 6.10 -28.85
C THR A 189 28.89 4.98 -27.97
N TYR A 190 28.02 4.26 -27.25
CA TYR A 190 28.44 3.30 -26.22
C TYR A 190 28.41 1.83 -26.66
N HIS A 191 27.70 1.48 -27.73
CA HIS A 191 27.60 0.11 -28.24
C HIS A 191 28.96 -0.52 -28.64
N PRO A 192 29.92 0.22 -29.23
CA PRO A 192 31.27 -0.31 -29.47
C PRO A 192 31.97 -0.75 -28.17
N TYR A 193 31.71 -0.04 -27.07
CA TYR A 193 32.30 -0.30 -25.75
C TYR A 193 31.47 -1.26 -24.89
N ARG A 194 30.37 -1.83 -25.40
CA ARG A 194 29.41 -2.65 -24.62
C ARG A 194 30.07 -3.77 -23.81
N HIS A 195 31.10 -4.42 -24.37
CA HIS A 195 31.84 -5.49 -23.70
C HIS A 195 32.75 -4.95 -22.58
N GLN A 196 33.38 -3.80 -22.79
CA GLN A 196 34.21 -3.15 -21.77
C GLN A 196 33.36 -2.62 -20.61
N ILE A 197 32.19 -2.05 -20.93
CA ILE A 197 31.19 -1.61 -19.95
C ILE A 197 30.70 -2.82 -19.14
N SER A 198 30.38 -3.93 -19.81
CA SER A 198 29.94 -5.16 -19.15
C SER A 198 31.02 -5.73 -18.23
N ALA A 199 32.27 -5.80 -18.69
CA ALA A 199 33.39 -6.27 -17.89
C ALA A 199 33.67 -5.36 -16.68
N ALA A 200 33.52 -4.04 -16.82
CA ALA A 200 33.65 -3.10 -15.72
C ALA A 200 32.51 -3.27 -14.69
N MET A 201 31.27 -3.48 -15.15
CA MET A 201 30.12 -3.74 -14.27
C MET A 201 30.22 -5.08 -13.57
N GLU A 202 30.69 -6.13 -14.24
CA GLU A 202 30.93 -7.44 -13.65
C GLU A 202 31.93 -7.35 -12.48
N LYS A 203 33.05 -6.65 -12.67
CA LYS A 203 34.02 -6.37 -11.59
C LYS A 203 33.39 -5.62 -10.43
N LEU A 204 32.52 -4.64 -10.72
CA LEU A 204 31.81 -3.89 -9.69
C LEU A 204 30.87 -4.78 -8.88
N TYR A 205 30.12 -5.68 -9.53
CA TYR A 205 29.21 -6.59 -8.84
C TYR A 205 29.97 -7.59 -7.96
N ILE A 206 31.04 -8.20 -8.48
CA ILE A 206 31.90 -9.11 -7.69
C ILE A 206 32.41 -8.38 -6.44
N TYR A 207 32.91 -7.15 -6.59
CA TYR A 207 33.38 -6.36 -5.45
C TYR A 207 32.26 -6.05 -4.43
N GLN A 208 31.05 -5.73 -4.90
CA GLN A 208 29.90 -5.48 -4.03
C GLN A 208 29.51 -6.73 -3.25
N ASP A 209 29.48 -7.89 -3.90
CA ASP A 209 29.15 -9.17 -3.27
C ASP A 209 30.22 -9.58 -2.26
N GLU A 210 31.50 -9.42 -2.58
CA GLU A 210 32.61 -9.66 -1.64
C GLU A 210 32.49 -8.78 -0.39
N MET A 211 32.21 -7.48 -0.55
CA MET A 211 32.04 -6.55 0.58
C MET A 211 30.79 -6.86 1.41
N LEU A 212 29.70 -7.23 0.77
CA LEU A 212 28.48 -7.64 1.47
C LEU A 212 28.71 -8.93 2.27
N ASN A 213 29.33 -9.93 1.67
CA ASN A 213 29.65 -11.20 2.33
C ASN A 213 30.63 -11.02 3.49
N ALA A 214 31.61 -10.14 3.36
CA ALA A 214 32.53 -9.80 4.45
C ALA A 214 31.79 -9.14 5.62
N GLU A 215 30.86 -8.22 5.36
CA GLU A 215 30.08 -7.55 6.40
C GLU A 215 29.09 -8.51 7.09
N LEU A 216 28.45 -9.42 6.34
CA LEU A 216 27.59 -10.47 6.89
C LEU A 216 28.37 -11.41 7.81
N LYS A 217 29.57 -11.85 7.39
CA LYS A 217 30.47 -12.67 8.21
C LYS A 217 30.96 -11.94 9.45
N ALA A 218 31.27 -10.65 9.36
CA ALA A 218 31.75 -9.86 10.49
C ALA A 218 30.68 -9.66 11.57
N LEU A 219 29.40 -9.65 11.17
CA LEU A 219 28.26 -9.47 12.06
C LEU A 219 27.58 -10.78 12.47
N ASP A 220 28.01 -11.91 11.90
CA ASP A 220 27.42 -13.25 12.08
C ASP A 220 25.91 -13.28 11.86
N VAL A 221 25.44 -12.63 10.79
CA VAL A 221 24.03 -12.54 10.43
C VAL A 221 23.79 -12.96 8.99
N SER A 222 22.61 -13.52 8.71
CA SER A 222 22.19 -13.92 7.36
C SER A 222 21.70 -12.76 6.50
N THR A 223 21.25 -11.65 7.10
CA THR A 223 20.79 -10.44 6.39
C THR A 223 21.12 -9.16 7.16
N LEU A 224 21.37 -8.07 6.44
CA LEU A 224 21.60 -6.74 7.03
C LEU A 224 20.28 -5.97 7.15
N ASN A 225 20.12 -5.23 8.25
CA ASN A 225 19.02 -4.27 8.37
C ASN A 225 19.25 -3.03 7.48
N GLU A 226 18.19 -2.24 7.26
CA GLU A 226 18.21 -1.10 6.33
C GLU A 226 19.27 -0.04 6.69
N ARG A 227 19.54 0.17 7.99
CA ARG A 227 20.57 1.11 8.47
C ARG A 227 21.99 0.60 8.21
N GLN A 228 22.23 -0.69 8.43
CA GLN A 228 23.51 -1.35 8.16
C GLN A 228 23.81 -1.34 6.66
N MET A 229 22.82 -1.69 5.83
CA MET A 229 22.95 -1.67 4.37
C MET A 229 23.27 -0.27 3.84
N LYS A 230 22.61 0.77 4.38
CA LYS A 230 22.90 2.17 4.02
C LYS A 230 24.34 2.56 4.38
N THR A 231 24.83 2.16 5.55
CA THR A 231 26.19 2.43 6.01
C THR A 231 27.24 1.71 5.16
N LEU A 232 26.97 0.46 4.77
CA LEU A 232 27.84 -0.31 3.87
C LEU A 232 27.94 0.37 2.49
N ARG A 233 26.81 0.76 1.88
CA ARG A 233 26.78 1.48 0.60
C ARG A 233 27.59 2.78 0.64
N MET A 234 27.47 3.55 1.72
CA MET A 234 28.25 4.78 1.91
C MET A 234 29.77 4.50 2.01
N ARG A 235 30.18 3.43 2.70
CA ARG A 235 31.59 3.02 2.78
C ARG A 235 32.15 2.57 1.43
N MET A 236 31.38 1.76 0.69
CA MET A 236 31.77 1.30 -0.66
C MET A 236 31.93 2.48 -1.62
N SER A 237 30.96 3.40 -1.65
CA SER A 237 31.03 4.60 -2.49
C SER A 237 32.28 5.45 -2.21
N ARG A 238 32.64 5.65 -0.93
CA ARG A 238 33.85 6.39 -0.55
C ARG A 238 35.16 5.72 -0.96
N LYS A 239 35.19 4.38 -1.02
CA LYS A 239 36.38 3.63 -1.47
C LYS A 239 36.54 3.64 -2.99
N ILE A 240 35.44 3.65 -3.73
CA ILE A 240 35.45 3.65 -5.20
C ILE A 240 35.80 5.05 -5.76
N SER A 241 35.55 6.13 -5.01
CA SER A 241 35.91 7.51 -5.40
C SER A 241 37.34 7.94 -5.08
N LYS A 242 38.18 7.06 -4.53
CA LYS A 242 39.62 7.30 -4.31
C LYS A 242 40.45 6.53 -5.33
#